data_AF-A0A8B7DMV7-F1
#
_entry.id   AF-A0A8B7DMV7-F1
#
_cell.length_a   1.000
_cell.length_b   1.000
_cell.length_c   1.000
_cell.angle_alpha   90.00
_cell.angle_beta   90.00
_cell.angle_gamma   90.00
#
_symmetry.space_group_name_H-M   'P 1'
#
loop_
_entity.id
_entity.type
_entity.pdbx_description
1 polymer ?
#
loop_
_entity_poly.entity_id
_entity_poly.type
_entity_poly.pdbx_seq_one_letter_code
_entity_poly.pdbx_strand_id
1 'polypeptide(L)'
;MKNSVKKSSAVVSQNTIKEDQILHGECETIFLNVFSNISEEITTKEELMLLLQYAGFNPSHKTIEKYWNKTTEFLTFNHFIEIIKQERNVSKVDILGAFKRIDQNNDGYLDHQELMEILTKKGDRMTKAEINNLLKSSDFNGDGKLNYQEFCNIMEETVKLCQKFNSIKHVGSQAINQVGNHSKLSQSSQNLYKEESVNRKESTQKLSLAMNLSSIKRVDEQKKNLKKFLQVSLEPGDLKRWHFQSMKGCIYKNDDGKVFCQQYILRVTQPTTVWVTVKPGSLKHGSYNDIILNTDVMLFLVEEGLSANVIAYTNSFVNGKLCFQADLGTGTYRVLSYSSGNNLMVEKSTSGQLSIIKGKGDEISLTKPCSDALLEIFYRYDLNSNGYLSRDEFNEFQMRSSGELCDNEAWQVLKETVELTSQDEIPPNSFLSLHLMEAKDPDGGQDELWLTLESMGYSRKLNLIKACPFYIETYTSRGKSILLSSGINNIEDGINVLKNIIKQVIDSISFKNSKDLLLFVGNFNSSFVIAVENQGMTVIKARVDCSKSVNLKSNRESLDVCEKIGVKEMKIVHHLTVVDPAKPTQLHYVESAVY
;
A
#
# COMPACT_ATOMS: atom_id res chain seq x y z
N MET A 1 -52.36 -31.99 10.48
CA MET A 1 -51.89 -31.00 9.48
C MET A 1 -51.82 -29.54 9.99
N LYS A 2 -52.65 -29.06 10.92
CA LYS A 2 -52.61 -27.64 11.38
C LYS A 2 -51.42 -27.23 12.29
N ASN A 3 -50.71 -28.17 12.94
CA ASN A 3 -49.55 -27.87 13.80
C ASN A 3 -48.18 -27.87 13.09
N SER A 4 -48.10 -28.41 11.86
CA SER A 4 -46.86 -28.40 11.06
C SER A 4 -46.70 -27.07 10.29
N VAL A 5 -47.81 -26.43 9.89
CA VAL A 5 -47.82 -25.14 9.19
C VAL A 5 -47.43 -23.98 10.11
N LYS A 6 -47.84 -23.99 11.39
CA LYS A 6 -47.48 -22.94 12.36
C LYS A 6 -46.01 -22.96 12.80
N LYS A 7 -45.36 -24.14 12.84
CA LYS A 7 -43.91 -24.24 13.11
C LYS A 7 -43.08 -23.78 11.91
N SER A 8 -43.53 -24.07 10.69
CA SER A 8 -42.87 -23.59 9.46
C SER A 8 -42.99 -22.07 9.31
N SER A 9 -44.15 -21.47 9.60
CA SER A 9 -44.32 -20.01 9.51
C SER A 9 -43.52 -19.24 10.57
N ALA A 10 -43.40 -19.79 11.78
CA ALA A 10 -42.62 -19.18 12.87
C ALA A 10 -41.10 -19.22 12.62
N VAL A 11 -40.60 -20.33 12.05
CA VAL A 11 -39.18 -20.48 11.69
C VAL A 11 -38.81 -19.61 10.49
N VAL A 12 -39.70 -19.51 9.49
CA VAL A 12 -39.51 -18.58 8.36
C VAL A 12 -39.53 -17.13 8.86
N SER A 13 -40.48 -16.73 9.72
CA SER A 13 -40.51 -15.37 10.27
C SER A 13 -39.30 -15.02 11.15
N GLN A 14 -38.74 -15.99 11.89
CA GLN A 14 -37.54 -15.75 12.71
C GLN A 14 -36.26 -15.66 11.87
N ASN A 15 -36.19 -16.33 10.72
CA ASN A 15 -35.08 -16.18 9.78
C ASN A 15 -35.16 -14.84 9.03
N THR A 16 -36.35 -14.42 8.59
CA THR A 16 -36.53 -13.12 7.90
C THR A 16 -36.20 -11.95 8.82
N ILE A 17 -36.57 -12.01 10.12
CA ILE A 17 -36.23 -10.96 11.10
C ILE A 17 -34.71 -10.89 11.34
N LYS A 18 -34.00 -12.02 11.33
CA LYS A 18 -32.54 -12.04 11.47
C LYS A 18 -31.84 -11.50 10.22
N GLU A 19 -32.34 -11.84 9.04
CA GLU A 19 -31.82 -11.33 7.76
C GLU A 19 -32.04 -9.81 7.62
N ASP A 20 -33.23 -9.31 7.99
CA ASP A 20 -33.51 -7.86 7.99
C ASP A 20 -32.65 -7.09 9.01
N GLN A 21 -32.34 -7.68 10.18
CA GLN A 21 -31.45 -7.07 11.18
C GLN A 21 -29.98 -7.03 10.73
N ILE A 22 -29.52 -8.08 10.03
CA ILE A 22 -28.17 -8.13 9.47
C ILE A 22 -28.04 -7.10 8.34
N LEU A 23 -29.00 -7.06 7.41
CA LEU A 23 -29.03 -6.10 6.32
C LEU A 23 -29.08 -4.66 6.83
N HIS A 24 -29.88 -4.39 7.88
CA HIS A 24 -29.91 -3.07 8.50
C HIS A 24 -28.54 -2.66 9.05
N GLY A 25 -27.82 -3.57 9.74
CA GLY A 25 -26.48 -3.28 10.26
C GLY A 25 -25.42 -3.08 9.17
N GLU A 26 -25.53 -3.80 8.06
CA GLU A 26 -24.68 -3.63 6.89
C GLU A 26 -24.94 -2.27 6.20
N CYS A 27 -26.22 -1.95 5.95
CA CYS A 27 -26.62 -0.66 5.39
C CYS A 27 -26.23 0.51 6.29
N GLU A 28 -26.34 0.36 7.62
CA GLU A 28 -25.93 1.38 8.59
C GLU A 28 -24.43 1.64 8.51
N THR A 29 -23.61 0.58 8.43
CA THR A 29 -22.16 0.71 8.25
C THR A 29 -21.81 1.42 6.94
N ILE A 30 -22.50 1.09 5.85
CA ILE A 30 -22.31 1.72 4.54
C ILE A 30 -22.73 3.19 4.56
N PHE A 31 -23.88 3.48 5.16
CA PHE A 31 -24.43 4.83 5.22
C PHE A 31 -23.53 5.75 6.05
N LEU A 32 -22.97 5.24 7.16
CA LEU A 32 -22.03 5.96 8.02
C LEU A 32 -20.63 6.15 7.41
N ASN A 33 -20.31 5.51 6.28
CA ASN A 33 -19.10 5.82 5.51
C ASN A 33 -19.25 7.09 4.67
N VAL A 34 -20.49 7.50 4.37
CA VAL A 34 -20.79 8.68 3.55
C VAL A 34 -21.32 9.83 4.41
N PHE A 35 -22.14 9.51 5.41
CA PHE A 35 -22.81 10.48 6.29
C PHE A 35 -22.33 10.34 7.73
N SER A 36 -22.38 11.42 8.52
CA SER A 36 -21.87 11.39 9.91
C SER A 36 -22.83 10.67 10.85
N ASN A 37 -24.12 10.62 10.50
CA ASN A 37 -25.15 9.88 11.23
C ASN A 37 -26.31 9.43 10.30
N ILE A 38 -27.08 8.44 10.74
CA ILE A 38 -28.19 7.85 9.97
C ILE A 38 -29.44 8.73 9.83
N SER A 39 -29.48 9.88 10.49
CA SER A 39 -30.61 10.83 10.38
C SER A 39 -30.39 11.86 9.27
N GLU A 40 -29.20 11.86 8.65
CA GLU A 40 -28.91 12.69 7.49
C GLU A 40 -29.66 12.21 6.25
N GLU A 41 -30.01 13.17 5.40
CA GLU A 41 -30.76 12.94 4.17
C GLU A 41 -29.80 12.94 2.99
N ILE A 42 -29.95 11.98 2.09
CA ILE A 42 -29.31 11.99 0.77
C ILE A 42 -30.00 13.10 -0.01
N THR A 43 -29.25 14.09 -0.48
CA THR A 43 -29.78 15.30 -1.16
C THR A 43 -29.28 15.42 -2.60
N THR A 44 -28.39 14.53 -3.05
CA THR A 44 -27.85 14.51 -4.42
C THR A 44 -27.87 13.14 -5.07
N LYS A 45 -27.86 13.12 -6.41
CA LYS A 45 -27.75 11.89 -7.22
C LYS A 45 -26.43 11.16 -6.96
N GLU A 46 -25.37 11.94 -6.78
CA GLU A 46 -24.01 11.49 -6.58
C GLU A 46 -23.86 10.77 -5.23
N GLU A 47 -24.48 11.27 -4.16
CA GLU A 47 -24.52 10.62 -2.85
C GLU A 47 -25.26 9.27 -2.91
N LEU A 48 -26.42 9.21 -3.59
CA LEU A 48 -27.13 7.95 -3.77
C LEU A 48 -26.29 6.94 -4.57
N MET A 49 -25.66 7.39 -5.66
CA MET A 49 -24.79 6.56 -6.48
C MET A 49 -23.62 6.00 -5.66
N LEU A 50 -23.01 6.82 -4.82
CA LEU A 50 -21.90 6.44 -3.96
C LEU A 50 -22.31 5.41 -2.91
N LEU A 51 -23.47 5.58 -2.27
CA LEU A 51 -24.00 4.62 -1.31
C LEU A 51 -24.30 3.25 -1.94
N LEU A 52 -24.87 3.24 -3.15
CA LEU A 52 -25.13 2.00 -3.89
C LEU A 52 -23.83 1.30 -4.29
N GLN A 53 -22.80 2.06 -4.65
CA GLN A 53 -21.46 1.52 -4.92
C GLN A 53 -20.80 0.90 -3.68
N TYR A 54 -20.90 1.56 -2.52
CA TYR A 54 -20.41 0.98 -1.27
C TYR A 54 -21.19 -0.27 -0.85
N ALA A 55 -22.47 -0.35 -1.20
CA ALA A 55 -23.27 -1.56 -1.03
C ALA A 55 -22.96 -2.67 -2.05
N GLY A 56 -21.98 -2.48 -2.93
CA GLY A 56 -21.52 -3.49 -3.89
C GLY A 56 -22.25 -3.51 -5.23
N PHE A 57 -23.07 -2.50 -5.52
CA PHE A 57 -23.75 -2.36 -6.81
C PHE A 57 -22.94 -1.47 -7.76
N ASN A 58 -23.07 -1.70 -9.07
CA ASN A 58 -22.57 -0.78 -10.10
C ASN A 58 -23.76 -0.16 -10.86
N PRO A 59 -24.45 0.84 -10.28
CA PRO A 59 -25.70 1.34 -10.83
C PRO A 59 -25.47 2.15 -12.11
N SER A 60 -26.18 1.81 -13.18
CA SER A 60 -26.19 2.61 -14.41
C SER A 60 -26.88 3.96 -14.20
N HIS A 61 -26.62 4.95 -15.07
CA HIS A 61 -27.38 6.22 -15.07
C HIS A 61 -28.90 6.01 -15.06
N LYS A 62 -29.41 5.00 -15.78
CA LYS A 62 -30.84 4.65 -15.78
C LYS A 62 -31.31 4.11 -14.42
N THR A 63 -30.46 3.37 -13.71
CA THR A 63 -30.74 2.86 -12.37
C THR A 63 -30.80 4.01 -11.36
N ILE A 64 -29.89 4.98 -11.45
CA ILE A 64 -29.92 6.17 -10.58
C ILE A 64 -31.15 7.04 -10.88
N GLU A 65 -31.48 7.28 -12.15
CA GLU A 65 -32.66 8.07 -12.54
C GLU A 65 -34.00 7.45 -12.12
N LYS A 66 -34.06 6.12 -11.95
CA LYS A 66 -35.23 5.41 -11.41
C LYS A 66 -35.56 5.83 -9.98
N TYR A 67 -34.53 6.06 -9.15
CA TYR A 67 -34.66 6.38 -7.74
C TYR A 67 -34.48 7.87 -7.42
N TRP A 68 -33.76 8.58 -8.29
CA TRP A 68 -33.53 10.03 -8.19
C TRP A 68 -34.01 10.75 -9.45
N ASN A 69 -35.31 11.07 -9.45
CA ASN A 69 -35.97 11.74 -10.58
C ASN A 69 -36.14 13.25 -10.30
N LYS A 70 -36.76 13.99 -11.24
CA LYS A 70 -36.92 15.46 -11.13
C LYS A 70 -37.80 15.92 -9.96
N THR A 71 -38.52 15.00 -9.31
CA THR A 71 -39.37 15.28 -8.14
C THR A 71 -38.76 14.80 -6.83
N THR A 72 -37.59 14.16 -6.86
CA THR A 72 -36.87 13.74 -5.66
C THR A 72 -36.13 14.94 -5.08
N GLU A 73 -36.58 15.43 -3.92
CA GLU A 73 -35.88 16.47 -3.17
C GLU A 73 -34.81 15.87 -2.25
N PHE A 74 -35.12 14.78 -1.56
CA PHE A 74 -34.20 14.05 -0.70
C PHE A 74 -34.64 12.60 -0.50
N LEU A 75 -33.73 11.74 -0.02
CA LEU A 75 -33.99 10.36 0.40
C LEU A 75 -33.42 10.12 1.79
N THR A 76 -34.14 9.38 2.62
CA THR A 76 -33.69 9.05 3.99
C THR A 76 -33.00 7.68 4.05
N PHE A 77 -32.35 7.37 5.16
CA PHE A 77 -31.75 6.04 5.39
C PHE A 77 -32.73 4.87 5.15
N ASN A 78 -34.00 5.04 5.54
CA ASN A 78 -35.02 4.03 5.28
C ASN A 78 -35.31 3.87 3.77
N HIS A 79 -35.31 4.97 3.01
CA HIS A 79 -35.43 4.89 1.55
C HIS A 79 -34.23 4.17 0.93
N PHE A 80 -33.02 4.41 1.45
CA PHE A 80 -31.83 3.69 1.01
C PHE A 80 -31.93 2.18 1.26
N ILE A 81 -32.36 1.75 2.45
CA ILE A 81 -32.61 0.34 2.74
C ILE A 81 -33.64 -0.25 1.75
N GLU A 82 -34.73 0.45 1.48
CA GLU A 82 -35.74 -0.02 0.53
C GLU A 82 -35.20 -0.12 -0.90
N ILE A 83 -34.31 0.78 -1.32
CA ILE A 83 -33.62 0.68 -2.62
C ILE A 83 -32.74 -0.57 -2.67
N ILE A 84 -31.96 -0.84 -1.61
CA ILE A 84 -31.12 -2.05 -1.51
C ILE A 84 -31.97 -3.33 -1.49
N LYS A 85 -33.16 -3.29 -0.88
CA LYS A 85 -34.10 -4.44 -0.90
C LYS A 85 -34.72 -4.65 -2.28
N GLN A 86 -34.95 -3.58 -3.04
CA GLN A 86 -35.53 -3.64 -4.39
C GLN A 86 -34.52 -3.99 -5.48
N GLU A 87 -33.26 -3.57 -5.32
CA GLU A 87 -32.16 -3.93 -6.22
C GLU A 87 -31.59 -5.29 -5.78
N ARG A 88 -31.91 -6.34 -6.55
CA ARG A 88 -31.43 -7.70 -6.23
C ARG A 88 -29.94 -7.84 -6.54
N ASN A 89 -29.21 -8.45 -5.61
CA ASN A 89 -27.87 -9.00 -5.86
C ASN A 89 -27.90 -9.86 -7.14
N VAL A 90 -26.98 -9.56 -8.06
CA VAL A 90 -26.82 -10.33 -9.31
C VAL A 90 -26.51 -11.77 -8.94
N SER A 91 -27.45 -12.69 -9.18
CA SER A 91 -27.25 -14.10 -8.82
C SER A 91 -26.28 -14.76 -9.81
N LYS A 92 -25.63 -15.86 -9.41
CA LYS A 92 -24.85 -16.69 -10.35
C LYS A 92 -25.66 -17.12 -11.58
N VAL A 93 -26.99 -17.22 -11.47
CA VAL A 93 -27.88 -17.55 -12.60
C VAL A 93 -28.03 -16.38 -13.56
N ASP A 94 -28.01 -15.14 -13.07
CA ASP A 94 -28.07 -13.93 -13.89
C ASP A 94 -26.75 -13.66 -14.61
N ILE A 95 -25.62 -13.95 -13.96
CA ILE A 95 -24.27 -13.92 -14.56
C ILE A 95 -24.15 -15.02 -15.62
N LEU A 96 -24.62 -16.24 -15.33
CA LEU A 96 -24.68 -17.33 -16.29
C LEU A 96 -25.62 -17.02 -17.47
N GLY A 97 -26.73 -16.33 -17.21
CA GLY A 97 -27.65 -15.87 -18.26
C GLY A 97 -27.09 -14.71 -19.09
N ALA A 98 -26.24 -13.85 -18.52
CA ALA A 98 -25.49 -12.85 -19.26
C ALA A 98 -24.40 -13.52 -20.12
N PHE A 99 -23.61 -14.43 -19.55
CA PHE A 99 -22.60 -15.21 -20.25
C PHE A 99 -23.17 -15.95 -21.46
N LYS A 100 -24.28 -16.69 -21.29
CA LYS A 100 -24.99 -17.38 -22.38
C LYS A 100 -25.62 -16.48 -23.44
N ARG A 101 -25.81 -15.19 -23.15
CA ARG A 101 -26.28 -14.21 -24.14
C ARG A 101 -25.13 -13.57 -24.91
N ILE A 102 -23.91 -13.66 -24.36
CA ILE A 102 -22.68 -13.10 -24.95
C ILE A 102 -21.97 -14.18 -25.78
N ASP A 103 -21.93 -15.42 -25.30
CA ASP A 103 -21.46 -16.63 -25.99
C ASP A 103 -22.46 -16.98 -27.11
N GLN A 104 -22.28 -16.35 -28.28
CA GLN A 104 -23.22 -16.48 -29.40
C GLN A 104 -23.06 -17.83 -30.10
N ASN A 105 -21.85 -18.40 -30.04
CA ASN A 105 -21.53 -19.68 -30.66
C ASN A 105 -21.82 -20.89 -29.74
N ASN A 106 -22.14 -20.67 -28.45
CA ASN A 106 -22.36 -21.66 -27.39
C ASN A 106 -21.19 -22.64 -27.21
N ASP A 107 -19.95 -22.17 -27.44
CA ASP A 107 -18.75 -23.00 -27.25
C ASP A 107 -18.32 -23.07 -25.77
N GLY A 108 -18.95 -22.28 -24.89
CA GLY A 108 -18.68 -22.23 -23.45
C GLY A 108 -17.56 -21.28 -23.05
N TYR A 109 -17.06 -20.49 -24.01
CA TYR A 109 -16.00 -19.49 -23.83
C TYR A 109 -16.45 -18.16 -24.44
N LEU A 110 -15.84 -17.06 -23.98
CA LEU A 110 -16.03 -15.75 -24.61
C LEU A 110 -14.73 -15.35 -25.28
N ASP A 111 -14.77 -15.26 -26.60
CA ASP A 111 -13.61 -14.78 -27.36
C ASP A 111 -13.57 -13.25 -27.48
N HIS A 112 -12.43 -12.75 -27.92
CA HIS A 112 -12.18 -11.31 -28.10
C HIS A 112 -13.21 -10.64 -29.01
N GLN A 113 -13.76 -11.35 -30.01
CA GLN A 113 -14.72 -10.79 -30.95
C GLN A 113 -16.12 -10.71 -30.33
N GLU A 114 -16.55 -11.72 -29.57
CA GLU A 114 -17.83 -11.76 -28.87
C GLU A 114 -17.92 -10.70 -27.76
N LEU A 115 -16.84 -10.52 -26.98
CA LEU A 115 -16.73 -9.44 -25.99
C LEU A 115 -16.73 -8.05 -26.63
N MET A 116 -15.99 -7.88 -27.73
CA MET A 116 -15.93 -6.61 -28.46
C MET A 116 -17.29 -6.22 -29.01
N GLU A 117 -18.04 -7.17 -29.59
CA GLU A 117 -19.35 -6.88 -30.17
C GLU A 117 -20.37 -6.38 -29.14
N ILE A 118 -20.34 -6.89 -27.91
CA ILE A 118 -21.33 -6.49 -26.89
C ILE A 118 -20.92 -5.23 -26.15
N LEU A 119 -19.64 -5.08 -25.83
CA LEU A 119 -19.10 -3.89 -25.16
C LEU A 119 -19.03 -2.65 -26.07
N THR A 120 -19.18 -2.83 -27.39
CA THR A 120 -19.36 -1.72 -28.34
C THR A 120 -20.82 -1.45 -28.73
N LYS A 121 -21.74 -2.42 -28.56
CA LYS A 121 -23.17 -2.28 -28.93
C LYS A 121 -24.09 -1.77 -27.79
N LYS A 122 -23.72 -1.88 -26.51
CA LYS A 122 -24.52 -1.34 -25.37
C LYS A 122 -23.66 -0.72 -24.27
N GLY A 123 -23.83 0.58 -24.02
CA GLY A 123 -23.20 1.32 -22.91
C GLY A 123 -22.05 2.23 -23.35
N ASP A 124 -21.34 2.80 -22.37
CA ASP A 124 -20.14 3.60 -22.58
C ASP A 124 -19.05 2.75 -23.24
N ARG A 125 -18.53 3.23 -24.37
CA ARG A 125 -17.71 2.46 -25.29
C ARG A 125 -16.32 2.23 -24.70
N MET A 126 -16.01 1.01 -24.30
CA MET A 126 -14.64 0.62 -23.98
C MET A 126 -13.81 0.49 -25.27
N THR A 127 -12.58 1.00 -25.24
CA THR A 127 -11.64 0.97 -26.34
C THR A 127 -11.05 -0.44 -26.52
N LYS A 128 -10.56 -0.75 -27.74
CA LYS A 128 -9.93 -2.05 -28.02
C LYS A 128 -8.73 -2.35 -27.11
N ALA A 129 -8.03 -1.31 -26.64
CA ALA A 129 -6.92 -1.45 -25.72
C ALA A 129 -7.38 -1.88 -24.33
N GLU A 130 -8.49 -1.32 -23.82
CA GLU A 130 -9.07 -1.67 -22.52
C GLU A 130 -9.63 -3.10 -22.52
N ILE A 131 -10.29 -3.52 -23.60
CA ILE A 131 -10.78 -4.90 -23.75
C ILE A 131 -9.62 -5.89 -23.81
N ASN A 132 -8.52 -5.54 -24.50
CA ASN A 132 -7.32 -6.37 -24.53
C ASN A 132 -6.61 -6.45 -23.18
N ASN A 133 -6.58 -5.35 -22.43
CA ASN A 133 -6.01 -5.35 -21.08
C ASN A 133 -6.88 -6.18 -20.12
N LEU A 134 -8.20 -6.10 -20.24
CA LEU A 134 -9.15 -6.88 -19.43
C LEU A 134 -9.05 -8.39 -19.73
N LEU A 135 -8.82 -8.77 -20.98
CA LEU A 135 -8.54 -10.17 -21.35
C LEU A 135 -7.19 -10.62 -20.79
N LYS A 136 -6.12 -9.83 -20.98
CA LYS A 136 -4.77 -10.18 -20.51
C LYS A 136 -4.65 -10.27 -18.99
N SER A 137 -5.42 -9.47 -18.24
CA SER A 137 -5.37 -9.49 -16.78
C SER A 137 -6.14 -10.66 -16.16
N SER A 138 -7.02 -11.28 -16.93
CA SER A 138 -8.08 -12.14 -16.37
C SER A 138 -8.15 -13.54 -16.99
N ASP A 139 -7.46 -13.75 -18.12
CA ASP A 139 -7.19 -15.04 -18.72
C ASP A 139 -6.08 -15.76 -17.93
N PHE A 140 -6.48 -16.48 -16.88
CA PHE A 140 -5.56 -17.16 -15.95
C PHE A 140 -4.91 -18.40 -16.56
N ASN A 141 -5.51 -18.99 -17.59
CA ASN A 141 -5.00 -20.20 -18.24
C ASN A 141 -4.16 -19.88 -19.50
N GLY A 142 -4.23 -18.65 -20.01
CA GLY A 142 -3.44 -18.13 -21.13
C GLY A 142 -3.92 -18.63 -22.51
N ASP A 143 -5.18 -19.05 -22.63
CA ASP A 143 -5.73 -19.60 -23.88
C ASP A 143 -6.30 -18.54 -24.84
N GLY A 144 -6.31 -17.27 -24.42
CA GLY A 144 -6.80 -16.13 -25.19
C GLY A 144 -8.32 -15.98 -25.21
N LYS A 145 -9.04 -16.77 -24.41
CA LYS A 145 -10.50 -16.72 -24.24
C LYS A 145 -10.83 -16.60 -22.75
N LEU A 146 -12.06 -16.19 -22.42
CA LEU A 146 -12.55 -16.21 -21.03
C LEU A 146 -13.51 -17.38 -20.85
N ASN A 147 -13.13 -18.32 -19.99
CA ASN A 147 -14.09 -19.31 -19.52
C ASN A 147 -15.05 -18.68 -18.49
N TYR A 148 -16.16 -19.38 -18.21
CA TYR A 148 -17.19 -18.88 -17.29
C TYR A 148 -16.65 -18.50 -15.90
N GLN A 149 -15.62 -19.20 -15.41
CA GLN A 149 -15.05 -18.97 -14.08
C GLN A 149 -14.14 -17.73 -14.06
N GLU A 150 -13.39 -17.50 -15.12
CA GLU A 150 -12.62 -16.27 -15.36
C GLU A 150 -13.54 -15.05 -15.49
N PHE A 151 -14.63 -15.16 -16.26
CA PHE A 151 -15.60 -14.09 -16.42
C PHE A 151 -16.29 -13.70 -15.10
N CYS A 152 -16.59 -14.67 -14.22
CA CYS A 152 -17.14 -14.40 -12.89
C CYS A 152 -16.15 -13.63 -12.00
N ASN A 153 -14.86 -13.96 -12.05
CA ASN A 153 -13.83 -13.31 -11.25
C ASN A 153 -13.64 -11.83 -11.65
N ILE A 154 -13.69 -11.51 -12.94
CA ILE A 154 -13.62 -10.11 -13.44
C ILE A 154 -14.75 -9.26 -12.86
N MET A 155 -15.97 -9.79 -12.87
CA MET A 155 -17.14 -9.06 -12.38
C MET A 155 -17.07 -8.84 -10.86
N GLU A 156 -16.50 -9.79 -10.11
CA GLU A 156 -16.24 -9.65 -8.67
C GLU A 156 -15.07 -8.69 -8.33
N GLU A 157 -14.04 -8.61 -9.17
CA GLU A 157 -12.87 -7.73 -8.97
C GLU A 157 -13.14 -6.27 -9.35
N THR A 158 -13.95 -6.04 -10.39
CA THR A 158 -14.30 -4.68 -10.83
C THR A 158 -15.06 -3.91 -9.74
N VAL A 159 -15.90 -4.61 -8.96
CA VAL A 159 -16.62 -4.05 -7.81
C VAL A 159 -15.66 -3.59 -6.69
N LYS A 160 -14.53 -4.29 -6.49
CA LYS A 160 -13.51 -3.95 -5.48
C LYS A 160 -12.62 -2.79 -5.92
N LEU A 161 -12.36 -2.64 -7.22
CA LEU A 161 -11.53 -1.55 -7.75
C LEU A 161 -12.23 -0.19 -7.63
N CYS A 162 -13.55 -0.12 -7.84
CA CYS A 162 -14.31 1.13 -7.66
C CYS A 162 -14.37 1.61 -6.19
N GLN A 163 -14.27 0.70 -5.21
CA GLN A 163 -14.23 1.05 -3.77
C GLN A 163 -12.95 1.82 -3.37
N LYS A 164 -11.86 1.70 -4.14
CA LYS A 164 -10.57 2.36 -3.84
C LYS A 164 -10.44 3.79 -4.39
N PHE A 165 -11.17 4.14 -5.45
CA PHE A 165 -10.92 5.39 -6.19
C PHE A 165 -11.52 6.66 -5.56
N ASN A 166 -12.53 6.56 -4.67
CA ASN A 166 -13.24 7.73 -4.16
C ASN A 166 -12.86 8.18 -2.74
N SER A 167 -11.94 7.49 -2.05
CA SER A 167 -11.39 7.92 -0.75
C SER A 167 -10.53 9.20 -0.82
N ILE A 168 -10.35 9.79 -2.02
CA ILE A 168 -9.43 10.89 -2.29
C ILE A 168 -10.13 12.26 -2.39
N LYS A 169 -11.47 12.36 -2.53
CA LYS A 169 -12.14 13.66 -2.78
C LYS A 169 -12.85 14.35 -1.60
N HIS A 170 -13.10 13.71 -0.45
CA HIS A 170 -13.92 14.31 0.64
C HIS A 170 -13.19 14.95 1.83
N VAL A 171 -11.85 15.09 1.82
CA VAL A 171 -11.12 15.75 2.93
C VAL A 171 -11.20 17.30 2.86
N GLY A 172 -11.78 17.86 1.80
CA GLY A 172 -11.69 19.30 1.48
C GLY A 172 -12.69 20.26 2.14
N SER A 173 -13.71 19.82 2.88
CA SER A 173 -14.68 20.77 3.45
C SER A 173 -15.25 20.32 4.78
N GLN A 174 -15.26 21.27 5.72
CA GLN A 174 -15.97 21.28 7.01
C GLN A 174 -15.14 20.90 8.25
N ALA A 175 -14.08 21.69 8.48
CA ALA A 175 -13.94 22.30 9.79
C ALA A 175 -14.98 23.43 9.95
N ILE A 176 -15.38 23.70 11.19
CA ILE A 176 -16.31 24.76 11.68
C ILE A 176 -17.75 24.26 11.94
N ASN A 177 -17.99 23.72 13.14
CA ASN A 177 -18.84 24.37 14.16
C ASN A 177 -18.95 23.56 15.47
N GLN A 178 -18.54 24.21 16.56
CA GLN A 178 -19.18 24.36 17.88
C GLN A 178 -19.62 23.08 18.63
N VAL A 179 -18.98 22.72 19.75
CA VAL A 179 -19.22 23.25 21.13
C VAL A 179 -20.63 22.95 21.62
N GLY A 180 -20.73 22.16 22.71
CA GLY A 180 -21.91 22.19 23.57
C GLY A 180 -22.18 20.94 24.40
N ASN A 181 -21.63 20.90 25.61
CA ASN A 181 -22.22 20.39 26.85
C ASN A 181 -23.01 19.07 26.83
N HIS A 182 -22.57 18.06 27.58
CA HIS A 182 -22.96 17.95 29.00
C HIS A 182 -22.22 16.83 29.71
N SER A 183 -21.83 17.19 30.92
CA SER A 183 -21.06 16.44 31.89
C SER A 183 -21.94 15.65 32.86
N LYS A 184 -21.32 14.63 33.48
CA LYS A 184 -21.56 14.08 34.84
C LYS A 184 -22.77 13.18 35.04
N LEU A 185 -22.54 12.00 35.62
CA LEU A 185 -22.71 11.77 37.07
C LEU A 185 -22.02 10.44 37.48
N SER A 186 -21.07 10.53 38.43
CA SER A 186 -21.09 9.91 39.77
C SER A 186 -20.58 8.46 39.82
N GLN A 187 -19.41 8.20 40.41
CA GLN A 187 -19.21 7.85 41.84
C GLN A 187 -20.01 6.59 42.23
N SER A 188 -19.52 5.55 42.88
CA SER A 188 -18.31 5.28 43.66
C SER A 188 -18.56 3.90 44.28
N SER A 189 -17.56 3.04 44.42
CA SER A 189 -17.37 2.19 45.62
C SER A 189 -16.09 1.38 45.51
N GLN A 190 -15.29 1.49 46.54
CA GLN A 190 -13.99 0.87 46.72
C GLN A 190 -14.11 -0.49 47.42
N ASN A 191 -13.07 -1.31 47.23
CA ASN A 191 -12.36 -2.12 48.23
C ASN A 191 -12.60 -3.64 48.37
N LEU A 192 -11.42 -4.30 48.50
CA LEU A 192 -11.06 -5.60 49.11
C LEU A 192 -11.27 -6.84 48.20
N TYR A 193 -10.30 -7.75 47.95
CA TYR A 193 -9.20 -8.28 48.77
C TYR A 193 -7.98 -8.73 47.91
N LYS A 194 -6.84 -8.93 48.61
CA LYS A 194 -5.56 -9.46 48.16
C LYS A 194 -5.52 -10.99 47.98
N GLU A 195 -4.52 -11.38 47.19
CA GLU A 195 -3.79 -12.65 46.96
C GLU A 195 -3.96 -13.82 47.96
N GLU A 196 -4.04 -15.07 47.47
CA GLU A 196 -2.94 -16.05 47.50
C GLU A 196 -3.33 -17.43 46.91
N SER A 197 -2.31 -18.15 46.45
CA SER A 197 -2.26 -19.49 45.87
C SER A 197 -2.53 -20.66 46.83
N VAL A 198 -2.96 -21.84 46.31
CA VAL A 198 -2.38 -23.20 46.53
C VAL A 198 -3.30 -24.32 45.98
N ASN A 199 -2.65 -25.47 45.76
CA ASN A 199 -2.87 -26.61 44.86
C ASN A 199 -3.79 -27.76 45.37
N ARG A 200 -4.28 -28.56 44.40
CA ARG A 200 -4.53 -30.03 44.36
C ARG A 200 -5.92 -30.70 44.64
N LYS A 201 -6.35 -31.41 43.57
CA LYS A 201 -6.96 -32.77 43.40
C LYS A 201 -8.48 -32.95 43.57
N GLU A 202 -9.21 -33.13 42.45
CA GLU A 202 -9.71 -34.40 41.85
C GLU A 202 -10.84 -35.05 42.69
N SER A 203 -12.07 -35.31 42.21
CA SER A 203 -12.49 -35.90 40.93
C SER A 203 -14.04 -35.92 40.81
N THR A 204 -14.60 -35.77 39.60
CA THR A 204 -15.46 -36.77 38.90
C THR A 204 -16.10 -36.25 37.59
N GLN A 205 -15.71 -36.91 36.50
CA GLN A 205 -16.47 -37.31 35.29
C GLN A 205 -16.87 -36.33 34.15
N LYS A 206 -16.02 -36.40 33.10
CA LYS A 206 -16.28 -36.65 31.66
C LYS A 206 -17.14 -35.66 30.85
N LEU A 207 -16.48 -34.81 30.05
CA LEU A 207 -16.78 -34.49 28.63
C LEU A 207 -15.87 -33.34 28.10
N SER A 208 -14.64 -33.63 27.64
CA SER A 208 -13.88 -32.71 26.75
C SER A 208 -12.52 -33.28 26.30
N LEU A 209 -12.52 -34.20 25.32
CA LEU A 209 -11.30 -34.56 24.58
C LEU A 209 -11.59 -34.50 23.07
N ALA A 210 -11.61 -33.29 22.51
CA ALA A 210 -11.52 -33.04 21.06
C ALA A 210 -11.21 -31.59 20.64
N MET A 211 -11.20 -30.60 21.55
CA MET A 211 -11.05 -29.17 21.19
C MET A 211 -9.67 -28.54 21.44
N ASN A 212 -8.63 -29.30 21.80
CA ASN A 212 -7.32 -28.71 22.11
C ASN A 212 -6.16 -29.07 21.17
N LEU A 213 -6.34 -29.88 20.12
CA LEU A 213 -5.24 -30.13 19.17
C LEU A 213 -5.06 -29.03 18.11
N SER A 214 -6.11 -28.31 17.73
CA SER A 214 -6.01 -27.20 16.76
C SER A 214 -5.42 -25.92 17.37
N SER A 215 -5.74 -25.65 18.64
CA SER A 215 -5.21 -24.51 19.40
C SER A 215 -3.73 -24.69 19.73
N ILE A 216 -3.29 -25.91 20.07
CA ILE A 216 -1.87 -26.22 20.30
C ILE A 216 -1.09 -26.16 18.98
N LYS A 217 -1.63 -26.67 17.87
CA LYS A 217 -1.00 -26.52 16.54
C LYS A 217 -0.86 -25.05 16.12
N ARG A 218 -1.90 -24.21 16.30
CA ARG A 218 -1.83 -22.77 16.00
C ARG A 218 -0.80 -22.03 16.87
N VAL A 219 -0.71 -22.35 18.15
CA VAL A 219 0.28 -21.75 19.06
C VAL A 219 1.70 -22.21 18.72
N ASP A 220 1.90 -23.48 18.35
CA ASP A 220 3.19 -24.00 17.90
C ASP A 220 3.62 -23.44 16.53
N GLU A 221 2.67 -23.19 15.63
CA GLU A 221 2.88 -22.61 14.31
C GLU A 221 3.17 -21.09 14.40
N GLN A 222 2.45 -20.37 15.27
CA GLN A 222 2.78 -18.98 15.63
C GLN A 222 4.16 -18.88 16.30
N LYS A 223 4.50 -19.76 17.26
CA LYS A 223 5.83 -19.80 17.89
C LYS A 223 6.96 -20.20 16.92
N LYS A 224 6.69 -21.06 15.94
CA LYS A 224 7.64 -21.39 14.85
C LYS A 224 7.86 -20.20 13.93
N ASN A 225 6.80 -19.46 13.57
CA ASN A 225 6.89 -18.25 12.76
C ASN A 225 7.68 -17.14 13.49
N LEU A 226 7.44 -16.92 14.80
CA LEU A 226 8.25 -15.98 15.60
C LEU A 226 9.74 -16.34 15.60
N LYS A 227 10.10 -17.63 15.76
CA LYS A 227 11.50 -18.06 15.74
C LYS A 227 12.20 -17.79 14.40
N LYS A 228 11.46 -17.84 13.28
CA LYS A 228 11.98 -17.51 11.94
C LYS A 228 12.33 -16.03 11.81
N PHE A 229 11.49 -15.13 12.34
CA PHE A 229 11.71 -13.68 12.27
C PHE A 229 12.85 -13.17 13.17
N LEU A 230 13.15 -13.91 14.25
CA LEU A 230 14.23 -13.59 15.20
C LEU A 230 15.60 -14.18 14.79
N GLN A 231 15.66 -14.99 13.73
CA GLN A 231 16.90 -15.62 13.31
C GLN A 231 17.81 -14.61 12.61
N VAL A 232 19.00 -14.38 13.19
CA VAL A 232 20.05 -13.58 12.56
C VAL A 232 20.57 -14.33 11.34
N SER A 233 20.53 -13.67 10.19
CA SER A 233 20.97 -14.20 8.92
C SER A 233 22.50 -14.15 8.83
N LEU A 234 23.13 -15.26 8.45
CA LEU A 234 24.57 -15.36 8.20
C LEU A 234 24.81 -15.48 6.71
N GLU A 235 25.81 -14.78 6.18
CA GLU A 235 26.13 -14.86 4.75
C GLU A 235 26.46 -16.32 4.36
N PRO A 236 25.79 -16.88 3.33
CA PRO A 236 26.09 -18.22 2.84
C PRO A 236 27.55 -18.33 2.38
N GLY A 237 28.27 -19.35 2.87
CA GLY A 237 29.70 -19.52 2.55
C GLY A 237 30.01 -19.78 1.07
N ASP A 238 29.00 -20.18 0.29
CA ASP A 238 29.09 -20.47 -1.14
C ASP A 238 28.34 -19.45 -2.02
N LEU A 239 28.01 -18.26 -1.48
CA LEU A 239 27.22 -17.21 -2.16
C LEU A 239 27.72 -16.86 -3.58
N LYS A 240 29.02 -16.94 -3.82
CA LYS A 240 29.63 -16.69 -5.15
C LYS A 240 29.15 -17.66 -6.24
N ARG A 241 28.62 -18.83 -5.87
CA ARG A 241 28.08 -19.85 -6.79
C ARG A 241 26.59 -19.68 -7.04
N TRP A 242 25.92 -18.84 -6.26
CA TRP A 242 24.49 -18.63 -6.35
C TRP A 242 24.16 -17.76 -7.58
N HIS A 243 22.99 -17.94 -8.16
CA HIS A 243 22.53 -17.09 -9.25
C HIS A 243 22.26 -15.68 -8.71
N PHE A 244 22.90 -14.67 -9.31
CA PHE A 244 22.91 -13.29 -8.85
C PHE A 244 22.12 -12.38 -9.78
N GLN A 245 21.33 -11.48 -9.18
CA GLN A 245 20.73 -10.34 -9.84
C GLN A 245 20.82 -9.11 -8.94
N SER A 246 20.93 -7.93 -9.55
CA SER A 246 20.83 -6.67 -8.84
C SER A 246 19.88 -5.74 -9.59
N MET A 247 19.21 -4.88 -8.85
CA MET A 247 18.35 -3.85 -9.39
C MET A 247 18.49 -2.57 -8.56
N LYS A 248 18.39 -1.42 -9.24
CA LYS A 248 18.37 -0.11 -8.59
C LYS A 248 16.98 0.21 -8.06
N GLY A 249 16.94 1.08 -7.07
CA GLY A 249 15.73 1.58 -6.46
C GLY A 249 15.89 2.98 -5.93
N CYS A 250 14.76 3.61 -5.66
CA CYS A 250 14.74 4.90 -4.99
C CYS A 250 13.50 5.05 -4.10
N ILE A 251 13.68 5.82 -3.04
CA ILE A 251 12.60 6.28 -2.17
C ILE A 251 12.47 7.77 -2.37
N TYR A 252 11.25 8.25 -2.52
CA TYR A 252 10.94 9.66 -2.73
C TYR A 252 10.07 10.19 -1.59
N LYS A 253 10.25 11.47 -1.26
CA LYS A 253 9.37 12.21 -0.36
C LYS A 253 8.87 13.45 -1.06
N ASN A 254 7.55 13.55 -1.18
CA ASN A 254 6.88 14.72 -1.75
C ASN A 254 6.79 15.85 -0.71
N ASP A 255 6.43 17.05 -1.17
CA ASP A 255 6.26 18.24 -0.33
C ASP A 255 5.10 18.12 0.68
N ASP A 256 4.10 17.28 0.38
CA ASP A 256 3.02 16.92 1.32
C ASP A 256 3.47 15.91 2.39
N GLY A 257 4.75 15.53 2.39
CA GLY A 257 5.35 14.59 3.33
C GLY A 257 5.10 13.11 3.00
N LYS A 258 4.36 12.79 1.93
CA LYS A 258 4.12 11.40 1.53
C LYS A 258 5.41 10.76 1.01
N VAL A 259 5.61 9.51 1.41
CA VAL A 259 6.75 8.69 1.01
C VAL A 259 6.32 7.67 -0.04
N PHE A 260 7.08 7.61 -1.12
CA PHE A 260 6.90 6.69 -2.23
C PHE A 260 8.13 5.79 -2.35
N CYS A 261 7.91 4.51 -2.61
CA CYS A 261 8.93 3.47 -2.55
C CYS A 261 8.86 2.59 -3.81
N GLN A 262 9.99 2.34 -4.47
CA GLN A 262 10.08 1.38 -5.58
C GLN A 262 9.72 -0.03 -5.09
N GLN A 263 8.85 -0.72 -5.83
CA GLN A 263 8.42 -2.08 -5.51
C GLN A 263 8.96 -3.06 -6.55
N TYR A 264 9.12 -4.33 -6.15
CA TYR A 264 9.67 -5.36 -7.03
C TYR A 264 8.89 -6.66 -6.95
N ILE A 265 8.99 -7.43 -8.03
CA ILE A 265 8.48 -8.79 -8.13
C ILE A 265 9.69 -9.73 -8.27
N LEU A 266 9.79 -10.70 -7.37
CA LEU A 266 10.78 -11.77 -7.41
C LEU A 266 10.09 -13.07 -7.86
N ARG A 267 10.44 -13.54 -9.06
CA ARG A 267 9.99 -14.83 -9.59
C ARG A 267 11.06 -15.88 -9.37
N VAL A 268 10.63 -17.02 -8.83
CA VAL A 268 11.49 -18.16 -8.50
C VAL A 268 10.99 -19.37 -9.27
N THR A 269 11.86 -19.96 -10.08
CA THR A 269 11.51 -21.05 -11.01
C THR A 269 11.52 -22.45 -10.38
N GLN A 270 12.16 -22.60 -9.23
CA GLN A 270 12.22 -23.85 -8.47
C GLN A 270 12.51 -23.57 -7.00
N PRO A 271 12.18 -24.47 -6.06
CA PRO A 271 12.43 -24.23 -4.64
C PRO A 271 13.91 -23.93 -4.36
N THR A 272 14.17 -22.79 -3.71
CA THR A 272 15.52 -22.27 -3.49
C THR A 272 15.59 -21.53 -2.16
N THR A 273 16.80 -21.43 -1.63
CA THR A 273 17.13 -20.44 -0.62
C THR A 273 17.48 -19.13 -1.32
N VAL A 274 16.97 -18.02 -0.81
CA VAL A 274 17.30 -16.68 -1.27
C VAL A 274 18.07 -15.92 -0.20
N TRP A 275 19.06 -15.16 -0.65
CA TRP A 275 19.77 -14.17 0.14
C TRP A 275 19.55 -12.82 -0.52
N VAL A 276 18.92 -11.89 0.21
CA VAL A 276 18.59 -10.56 -0.32
C VAL A 276 19.30 -9.53 0.52
N THR A 277 19.94 -8.57 -0.15
CA THR A 277 20.63 -7.46 0.51
C THR A 277 20.17 -6.12 -0.05
N VAL A 278 20.19 -5.09 0.79
CA VAL A 278 19.99 -3.70 0.41
C VAL A 278 21.14 -2.84 0.91
N LYS A 279 21.58 -1.91 0.06
CA LYS A 279 22.62 -0.92 0.35
C LYS A 279 22.26 0.43 -0.29
N PRO A 280 22.72 1.56 0.24
CA PRO A 280 22.38 2.87 -0.30
C PRO A 280 23.13 3.14 -1.61
N GLY A 281 22.53 3.98 -2.44
CA GLY A 281 22.92 4.24 -3.83
C GLY A 281 24.19 5.08 -3.98
N SER A 282 24.45 5.95 -2.99
CA SER A 282 25.47 7.00 -3.02
C SER A 282 26.85 6.56 -2.52
N LEU A 283 27.00 5.36 -1.96
CA LEU A 283 28.27 4.92 -1.37
C LEU A 283 29.08 4.06 -2.35
N LYS A 284 30.16 4.63 -2.90
CA LYS A 284 31.25 3.85 -3.50
C LYS A 284 32.08 3.13 -2.43
N HIS A 285 32.24 3.75 -1.25
CA HIS A 285 32.78 3.21 -0.01
C HIS A 285 32.15 3.96 1.18
N GLY A 286 31.82 3.27 2.27
CA GLY A 286 31.27 3.90 3.48
C GLY A 286 31.36 2.98 4.70
N SER A 287 31.52 3.57 5.87
CA SER A 287 31.47 2.91 7.18
C SER A 287 30.07 2.35 7.46
N TYR A 288 29.95 1.38 8.39
CA TYR A 288 28.67 0.93 8.98
C TYR A 288 27.74 2.11 9.30
N ASN A 289 28.33 3.18 9.82
CA ASN A 289 27.66 4.40 10.22
C ASN A 289 27.09 5.18 9.03
N ASP A 290 27.82 5.27 7.92
CA ASP A 290 27.35 5.95 6.71
C ASP A 290 26.17 5.22 6.09
N ILE A 291 26.16 3.89 6.17
CA ILE A 291 25.09 3.06 5.63
C ILE A 291 23.85 3.19 6.48
N ILE A 292 23.93 3.15 7.81
CA ILE A 292 22.76 3.31 8.67
C ILE A 292 22.18 4.72 8.61
N LEU A 293 23.03 5.74 8.53
CA LEU A 293 22.59 7.13 8.41
C LEU A 293 21.92 7.42 7.06
N ASN A 294 22.31 6.70 6.00
CA ASN A 294 21.80 6.93 4.65
C ASN A 294 20.76 5.89 4.18
N THR A 295 20.69 4.72 4.83
CA THR A 295 19.77 3.62 4.48
C THR A 295 18.62 3.60 5.47
N ASP A 296 17.71 4.54 5.30
CA ASP A 296 16.37 4.46 5.89
C ASP A 296 15.50 3.52 5.03
N VAL A 297 16.03 2.36 4.67
CA VAL A 297 15.38 1.40 3.74
C VAL A 297 15.28 0.05 4.42
N MET A 298 14.05 -0.44 4.54
CA MET A 298 13.75 -1.81 4.91
C MET A 298 13.16 -2.52 3.70
N LEU A 299 13.50 -3.80 3.53
CA LEU A 299 12.83 -4.65 2.55
C LEU A 299 11.95 -5.67 3.29
N PHE A 300 10.75 -5.87 2.75
CA PHE A 300 9.83 -6.91 3.15
C PHE A 300 9.63 -7.89 1.98
N LEU A 301 9.81 -9.18 2.23
CA LEU A 301 9.44 -10.22 1.30
C LEU A 301 8.09 -10.78 1.69
N VAL A 302 7.12 -10.73 0.77
CA VAL A 302 5.74 -11.19 1.02
C VAL A 302 5.25 -12.11 -0.09
N GLU A 303 4.32 -13.00 0.25
CA GLU A 303 3.57 -13.80 -0.72
C GLU A 303 2.64 -12.93 -1.57
N GLU A 304 2.42 -13.32 -2.82
CA GLU A 304 1.44 -12.68 -3.70
C GLU A 304 0.00 -13.09 -3.29
N GLY A 305 -0.87 -12.12 -2.95
CA GLY A 305 -2.27 -12.39 -2.58
C GLY A 305 -2.94 -11.35 -1.67
N LEU A 306 -4.25 -11.50 -1.42
CA LEU A 306 -5.13 -10.59 -0.66
C LEU A 306 -4.75 -10.43 0.83
N SER A 307 -4.03 -11.41 1.39
CA SER A 307 -3.46 -11.37 2.75
C SER A 307 -1.96 -11.58 2.63
N ALA A 308 -1.21 -10.54 2.24
CA ALA A 308 0.22 -10.61 2.04
C ALA A 308 0.93 -11.09 3.32
N ASN A 309 1.22 -12.39 3.37
CA ASN A 309 1.94 -13.01 4.47
C ASN A 309 3.41 -12.61 4.37
N VAL A 310 3.95 -12.11 5.47
CA VAL A 310 5.36 -11.74 5.53
C VAL A 310 6.21 -13.01 5.64
N ILE A 311 7.15 -13.18 4.71
CA ILE A 311 8.05 -14.33 4.67
C ILE A 311 9.34 -14.02 5.40
N ALA A 312 9.89 -12.83 5.14
CA ALA A 312 11.13 -12.32 5.71
C ALA A 312 11.18 -10.79 5.60
N TYR A 313 12.03 -10.16 6.38
CA TYR A 313 12.33 -8.74 6.29
C TYR A 313 13.79 -8.50 6.60
N THR A 314 14.35 -7.35 6.20
CA THR A 314 15.73 -6.95 6.53
C THR A 314 15.90 -6.81 8.05
N ASN A 315 16.31 -7.90 8.68
CA ASN A 315 16.47 -8.02 10.13
C ASN A 315 17.93 -8.20 10.54
N SER A 316 18.84 -8.32 9.57
CA SER A 316 20.26 -8.61 9.80
C SER A 316 21.14 -7.60 9.08
N PHE A 317 22.36 -7.42 9.60
CA PHE A 317 23.38 -6.59 8.97
C PHE A 317 24.67 -7.38 8.83
N VAL A 318 25.12 -7.60 7.59
CA VAL A 318 26.29 -8.40 7.27
C VAL A 318 27.11 -7.70 6.18
N ASN A 319 28.42 -7.61 6.37
CA ASN A 319 29.37 -7.09 5.37
C ASN A 319 28.99 -5.71 4.78
N GLY A 320 28.47 -4.81 5.61
CA GLY A 320 28.08 -3.49 5.15
C GLY A 320 26.67 -3.42 4.55
N LYS A 321 25.87 -4.49 4.60
CA LYS A 321 24.55 -4.53 3.95
C LYS A 321 23.46 -4.99 4.92
N LEU A 322 22.31 -4.35 4.84
CA LEU A 322 21.09 -4.87 5.45
C LEU A 322 20.63 -6.08 4.63
N CYS A 323 20.25 -7.16 5.28
CA CYS A 323 19.97 -8.41 4.60
C CYS A 323 18.95 -9.30 5.32
N PHE A 324 18.47 -10.29 4.59
CA PHE A 324 17.72 -11.42 5.12
C PHE A 324 17.93 -12.66 4.26
N GLN A 325 17.67 -13.82 4.87
CA GLN A 325 17.61 -15.10 4.19
C GLN A 325 16.22 -15.71 4.31
N ALA A 326 15.75 -16.36 3.24
CA ALA A 326 14.50 -17.10 3.27
C ALA A 326 14.54 -18.32 2.34
N ASP A 327 13.85 -19.39 2.71
CA ASP A 327 13.57 -20.49 1.80
C ASP A 327 12.24 -20.24 1.10
N LEU A 328 12.25 -20.30 -0.23
CA LEU A 328 11.10 -20.02 -1.08
C LEU A 328 10.74 -21.25 -1.91
N GLY A 329 9.43 -21.44 -2.10
CA GLY A 329 8.89 -22.35 -3.08
C GLY A 329 9.01 -21.78 -4.50
N THR A 330 8.52 -22.54 -5.47
CA THR A 330 8.32 -22.01 -6.83
C THR A 330 7.15 -21.05 -6.82
N GLY A 331 7.30 -19.90 -7.46
CA GLY A 331 6.23 -18.91 -7.53
C GLY A 331 6.74 -17.48 -7.67
N THR A 332 5.81 -16.56 -7.45
CA THR A 332 6.02 -15.12 -7.54
C THR A 332 5.85 -14.52 -6.15
N TYR A 333 6.76 -13.62 -5.79
CA TYR A 333 6.82 -12.96 -4.50
C TYR A 333 6.96 -11.46 -4.70
N ARG A 334 6.39 -10.66 -3.78
CA ARG A 334 6.61 -9.20 -3.79
C ARG A 334 7.74 -8.86 -2.84
N VAL A 335 8.68 -8.04 -3.31
CA VAL A 335 9.71 -7.41 -2.47
C VAL A 335 9.33 -5.95 -2.33
N LEU A 336 8.86 -5.59 -1.14
CA LEU A 336 8.42 -4.24 -0.84
C LEU A 336 9.56 -3.46 -0.19
N SER A 337 9.89 -2.29 -0.73
CA SER A 337 10.75 -1.35 -0.01
C SER A 337 9.92 -0.41 0.86
N TYR A 338 10.48 -0.04 2.02
CA TYR A 338 9.86 0.80 3.03
C TYR A 338 10.88 1.75 3.65
N SER A 339 10.45 2.95 4.02
CA SER A 339 11.26 3.96 4.68
C SER A 339 10.46 4.79 5.67
N SER A 340 11.10 5.28 6.71
CA SER A 340 10.45 6.26 7.57
C SER A 340 10.39 7.67 7.00
N GLY A 341 11.20 7.95 5.98
CA GLY A 341 11.36 9.27 5.41
C GLY A 341 12.06 10.26 6.34
N ASN A 342 12.76 9.77 7.38
CA ASN A 342 13.47 10.59 8.38
C ASN A 342 14.78 11.15 7.84
N ASN A 343 15.40 10.41 6.92
CA ASN A 343 16.67 10.78 6.32
C ASN A 343 16.49 11.53 4.99
N LEU A 344 15.25 11.87 4.64
CA LEU A 344 14.88 12.73 3.52
C LEU A 344 14.54 14.14 4.02
N MET A 345 14.70 15.15 3.17
CA MET A 345 14.47 16.58 3.43
C MET A 345 15.51 17.27 4.33
N VAL A 346 16.79 16.90 4.24
CA VAL A 346 17.85 17.57 5.03
C VAL A 346 18.43 18.74 4.22
N GLU A 347 17.81 19.92 4.25
CA GLU A 347 18.42 21.16 3.74
C GLU A 347 18.64 22.16 4.88
N LYS A 348 19.91 22.47 5.18
CA LYS A 348 20.29 23.34 6.31
C LYS A 348 20.32 24.84 5.98
N SER A 349 20.04 25.25 4.73
CA SER A 349 20.15 26.65 4.30
C SER A 349 19.14 27.00 3.20
N THR A 350 18.46 28.14 3.31
CA THR A 350 17.30 28.53 2.49
C THR A 350 17.55 29.67 1.47
N SER A 351 18.79 30.02 1.13
CA SER A 351 19.04 31.06 0.12
C SER A 351 19.92 30.60 -1.04
N GLY A 352 19.42 30.79 -2.27
CA GLY A 352 20.14 30.65 -3.54
C GLY A 352 19.64 29.52 -4.45
N GLN A 353 19.35 29.86 -5.71
CA GLN A 353 19.07 28.93 -6.83
C GLN A 353 20.28 28.91 -7.77
N LEU A 354 20.72 27.72 -8.19
CA LEU A 354 21.77 27.58 -9.20
C LEU A 354 21.22 27.85 -10.61
N SER A 355 22.06 28.32 -11.52
CA SER A 355 21.68 28.36 -12.94
C SER A 355 21.74 26.95 -13.53
N ILE A 356 20.68 26.51 -14.20
CA ILE A 356 20.61 25.22 -14.91
C ILE A 356 21.12 25.31 -16.34
N ILE A 357 21.13 26.51 -16.91
CA ILE A 357 21.68 26.80 -18.24
C ILE A 357 22.82 27.83 -18.18
N LYS A 358 23.64 27.85 -19.22
CA LYS A 358 24.66 28.87 -19.51
C LYS A 358 24.63 29.23 -20.99
N GLY A 359 25.03 30.45 -21.32
CA GLY A 359 25.02 30.98 -22.68
C GLY A 359 23.87 31.96 -22.94
N LYS A 360 23.78 32.47 -24.17
CA LYS A 360 22.71 33.37 -24.65
C LYS A 360 22.36 33.02 -26.09
N GLY A 361 21.12 33.27 -26.50
CA GLY A 361 20.66 32.98 -27.87
C GLY A 361 20.71 31.48 -28.18
N ASP A 362 21.21 31.10 -29.35
CA ASP A 362 21.26 29.68 -29.76
C ASP A 362 22.39 28.87 -29.09
N GLU A 363 23.37 29.54 -28.47
CA GLU A 363 24.50 28.93 -27.76
C GLU A 363 24.17 28.57 -26.30
N ILE A 364 22.92 28.23 -26.02
CA ILE A 364 22.50 27.74 -24.70
C ILE A 364 22.94 26.28 -24.51
N SER A 365 23.53 26.00 -23.34
CA SER A 365 23.90 24.66 -22.90
C SER A 365 23.58 24.48 -21.42
N LEU A 366 23.43 23.23 -20.98
CA LEU A 366 23.26 22.90 -19.57
C LEU A 366 24.52 23.28 -18.78
N THR A 367 24.35 23.75 -17.55
CA THR A 367 25.47 23.89 -16.62
C THR A 367 25.99 22.51 -16.23
N LYS A 368 27.27 22.43 -15.81
CA LYS A 368 27.87 21.17 -15.37
C LYS A 368 27.10 20.55 -14.19
N PRO A 369 26.71 21.30 -13.14
CA PRO A 369 25.89 20.76 -12.05
C PRO A 369 24.53 20.20 -12.52
N CYS A 370 23.86 20.89 -13.45
CA CYS A 370 22.57 20.42 -13.98
C CYS A 370 22.75 19.13 -14.81
N SER A 371 23.78 19.10 -15.66
CA SER A 371 24.12 17.89 -16.44
C SER A 371 24.44 16.71 -15.54
N ASP A 372 25.19 16.92 -14.45
CA ASP A 372 25.53 15.87 -13.50
C ASP A 372 24.28 15.36 -12.76
N ALA A 373 23.38 16.25 -12.34
CA ALA A 373 22.10 15.85 -11.75
C ALA A 373 21.20 15.05 -12.71
N LEU A 374 21.11 15.46 -13.99
CA LEU A 374 20.35 14.73 -15.00
C LEU A 374 20.96 13.36 -15.31
N LEU A 375 22.29 13.25 -15.34
CA LEU A 375 22.96 11.96 -15.50
C LEU A 375 22.75 11.05 -14.28
N GLU A 376 22.75 11.61 -13.07
CA GLU A 376 22.40 10.84 -11.87
C GLU A 376 20.95 10.34 -11.90
N ILE A 377 20.02 11.13 -12.45
CA ILE A 377 18.63 10.69 -12.69
C ILE A 377 18.61 9.57 -13.73
N PHE A 378 19.28 9.75 -14.87
CA PHE A 378 19.39 8.75 -15.92
C PHE A 378 19.88 7.42 -15.35
N TYR A 379 21.02 7.41 -14.67
CA TYR A 379 21.58 6.19 -14.11
C TYR A 379 20.78 5.62 -12.94
N ARG A 380 19.83 6.37 -12.37
CA ARG A 380 18.89 5.85 -11.35
C ARG A 380 17.78 5.02 -12.00
N TYR A 381 17.31 5.43 -13.17
CA TYR A 381 16.27 4.73 -13.93
C TYR A 381 16.83 3.68 -14.91
N ASP A 382 18.14 3.64 -15.13
CA ASP A 382 18.84 2.47 -15.69
C ASP A 382 18.84 1.33 -14.64
N LEU A 383 17.69 0.69 -14.48
CA LEU A 383 17.39 -0.27 -13.43
C LEU A 383 18.20 -1.55 -13.59
N ASN A 384 18.47 -1.95 -14.84
CA ASN A 384 19.25 -3.14 -15.18
C ASN A 384 20.78 -2.86 -15.22
N SER A 385 21.22 -1.61 -15.13
CA SER A 385 22.62 -1.18 -15.16
C SER A 385 23.34 -1.49 -16.48
N ASN A 386 22.62 -1.48 -17.61
CA ASN A 386 23.20 -1.64 -18.94
C ASN A 386 23.77 -0.33 -19.52
N GLY A 387 23.52 0.81 -18.86
CA GLY A 387 23.99 2.13 -19.28
C GLY A 387 23.10 2.86 -20.29
N TYR A 388 21.93 2.31 -20.58
CA TYR A 388 20.92 2.84 -21.48
C TYR A 388 19.56 2.87 -20.76
N LEU A 389 18.59 3.64 -21.29
CA LEU A 389 17.21 3.53 -20.84
C LEU A 389 16.38 2.85 -21.91
N SER A 390 15.86 1.67 -21.58
CA SER A 390 14.75 1.09 -22.32
C SER A 390 13.51 1.98 -22.21
N ARG A 391 12.52 1.75 -23.08
CA ARG A 391 11.25 2.48 -23.02
C ARG A 391 10.52 2.29 -21.69
N ASP A 392 10.60 1.09 -21.10
CA ASP A 392 9.97 0.80 -19.81
C ASP A 392 10.66 1.59 -18.68
N GLU A 393 11.99 1.66 -18.70
CA GLU A 393 12.77 2.46 -17.75
C GLU A 393 12.53 3.97 -17.93
N PHE A 394 12.41 4.43 -19.16
CA PHE A 394 12.04 5.82 -19.45
C PHE A 394 10.60 6.14 -19.01
N ASN A 395 9.67 5.20 -19.12
CA ASN A 395 8.31 5.35 -18.62
C ASN A 395 8.24 5.42 -17.10
N GLU A 396 9.08 4.68 -16.37
CA GLU A 396 9.19 4.82 -14.92
C GLU A 396 9.67 6.24 -14.53
N PHE A 397 10.58 6.83 -15.32
CA PHE A 397 10.99 8.23 -15.17
C PHE A 397 9.82 9.19 -15.47
N GLN A 398 9.15 9.03 -16.61
CA GLN A 398 8.06 9.91 -17.04
C GLN A 398 6.86 9.90 -16.08
N MET A 399 6.46 8.71 -15.61
CA MET A 399 5.40 8.59 -14.60
C MET A 399 5.72 9.37 -13.32
N ARG A 400 7.01 9.59 -13.02
CA ARG A 400 7.42 10.36 -11.85
C ARG A 400 7.60 11.85 -12.13
N SER A 401 8.09 12.25 -13.30
CA SER A 401 8.29 13.67 -13.66
C SER A 401 7.01 14.34 -14.13
N SER A 402 6.30 13.72 -15.08
CA SER A 402 5.12 14.26 -15.75
C SER A 402 3.82 13.58 -15.30
N GLY A 403 3.89 12.34 -14.84
CA GLY A 403 2.70 11.54 -14.51
C GLY A 403 2.07 10.85 -15.72
N GLU A 404 2.70 10.96 -16.90
CA GLU A 404 2.22 10.39 -18.14
C GLU A 404 3.18 9.33 -18.68
N LEU A 405 2.65 8.32 -19.37
CA LEU A 405 3.47 7.33 -20.05
C LEU A 405 3.88 7.85 -21.43
N CYS A 406 5.11 7.57 -21.83
CA CYS A 406 5.52 7.68 -23.22
C CYS A 406 4.87 6.57 -24.04
N ASP A 407 3.69 6.88 -24.58
CA ASP A 407 2.93 6.01 -25.47
C ASP A 407 3.64 5.81 -26.82
N ASN A 408 3.01 5.06 -27.73
CA ASN A 408 3.67 4.69 -28.99
C ASN A 408 3.94 5.91 -29.86
N GLU A 409 3.04 6.90 -29.84
CA GLU A 409 3.14 8.10 -30.66
C GLU A 409 4.23 9.01 -30.12
N ALA A 410 4.22 9.27 -28.80
CA ALA A 410 5.26 10.02 -28.12
C ALA A 410 6.64 9.38 -28.28
N TRP A 411 6.73 8.04 -28.25
CA TRP A 411 7.99 7.34 -28.46
C TRP A 411 8.51 7.49 -29.90
N GLN A 412 7.63 7.53 -30.91
CA GLN A 412 8.07 7.81 -32.29
C GLN A 412 8.59 9.24 -32.42
N VAL A 413 7.92 10.23 -31.80
CA VAL A 413 8.41 11.61 -31.77
C VAL A 413 9.80 11.68 -31.12
N LEU A 414 10.02 10.94 -30.03
CA LEU A 414 11.32 10.85 -29.37
C LEU A 414 12.39 10.28 -30.31
N LYS A 415 12.08 9.22 -31.08
CA LYS A 415 13.00 8.64 -32.09
C LYS A 415 13.40 9.63 -33.19
N GLU A 416 12.49 10.51 -33.57
CA GLU A 416 12.76 11.55 -34.57
C GLU A 416 13.55 12.72 -33.99
N THR A 417 13.52 12.89 -32.67
CA THR A 417 14.11 14.04 -31.96
C THR A 417 15.53 13.76 -31.48
N VAL A 418 15.83 12.55 -30.99
CA VAL A 418 17.13 12.19 -30.42
C VAL A 418 17.66 10.85 -30.93
N GLU A 419 18.99 10.68 -30.94
CA GLU A 419 19.62 9.43 -31.34
C GLU A 419 19.33 8.31 -30.33
N LEU A 420 18.83 7.17 -30.79
CA LEU A 420 18.69 5.94 -30.00
C LEU A 420 19.73 4.89 -30.41
N THR A 421 19.94 3.91 -29.54
CA THR A 421 20.72 2.71 -29.89
C THR A 421 19.98 1.88 -30.94
N SER A 422 20.68 0.90 -31.54
CA SER A 422 20.06 -0.08 -32.44
C SER A 422 19.00 -0.96 -31.76
N GLN A 423 18.91 -0.94 -30.43
CA GLN A 423 17.91 -1.67 -29.64
C GLN A 423 16.74 -0.77 -29.20
N ASP A 424 16.60 0.42 -29.78
CA ASP A 424 15.62 1.43 -29.37
C ASP A 424 15.77 1.84 -27.90
N GLU A 425 16.99 2.02 -27.41
CA GLU A 425 17.26 2.51 -26.05
C GLU A 425 17.88 3.91 -26.07
N ILE A 426 17.62 4.71 -25.04
CA ILE A 426 18.11 6.10 -24.93
C ILE A 426 19.52 6.09 -24.31
N PRO A 427 20.55 6.61 -24.99
CA PRO A 427 21.87 6.80 -24.40
C PRO A 427 21.92 8.08 -23.52
N PRO A 428 22.90 8.19 -22.61
CA PRO A 428 23.00 9.32 -21.67
C PRO A 428 23.03 10.70 -22.35
N ASN A 429 23.74 10.81 -23.48
CA ASN A 429 23.84 12.08 -24.21
C ASN A 429 22.50 12.48 -24.84
N SER A 430 21.72 11.52 -25.33
CA SER A 430 20.39 11.80 -25.89
C SER A 430 19.41 12.24 -24.81
N PHE A 431 19.51 11.67 -23.61
CA PHE A 431 18.74 12.13 -22.45
C PHE A 431 19.09 13.57 -22.07
N LEU A 432 20.38 13.95 -22.08
CA LEU A 432 20.79 15.34 -21.86
C LEU A 432 20.30 16.28 -22.96
N SER A 433 20.40 15.86 -24.22
CA SER A 433 19.92 16.62 -25.38
C SER A 433 18.41 16.88 -25.29
N LEU A 434 17.62 15.88 -24.89
CA LEU A 434 16.18 16.01 -24.69
C LEU A 434 15.83 17.13 -23.69
N HIS A 435 16.46 17.11 -22.51
CA HIS A 435 16.21 18.12 -21.47
C HIS A 435 16.82 19.49 -21.82
N LEU A 436 17.87 19.53 -22.66
CA LEU A 436 18.36 20.80 -23.20
C LEU A 436 17.38 21.40 -24.20
N MET A 437 16.70 20.57 -25.01
CA MET A 437 15.65 21.05 -25.91
C MET A 437 14.46 21.60 -25.13
N GLU A 438 14.01 20.90 -24.09
CA GLU A 438 13.00 21.37 -23.13
C GLU A 438 13.41 22.73 -22.52
N ALA A 439 14.63 22.84 -21.99
CA ALA A 439 15.11 24.08 -21.38
C ALA A 439 15.29 25.26 -22.35
N LYS A 440 15.35 24.99 -23.66
CA LYS A 440 15.43 26.01 -24.72
C LYS A 440 14.04 26.53 -25.12
N ASP A 441 12.96 25.88 -24.69
CA ASP A 441 11.62 26.33 -25.01
C ASP A 441 11.38 27.75 -24.43
N PRO A 442 11.06 28.75 -25.28
CA PRO A 442 10.78 30.10 -24.82
C PRO A 442 9.54 30.19 -23.90
N ASP A 443 8.63 29.23 -23.97
CA ASP A 443 7.36 29.19 -23.22
C ASP A 443 7.54 28.53 -21.85
N GLY A 444 8.59 28.89 -21.11
CA GLY A 444 8.80 28.47 -19.73
C GLY A 444 9.55 27.14 -19.56
N GLY A 445 10.25 26.64 -20.58
CA GLY A 445 10.95 25.35 -20.53
C GLY A 445 12.01 25.20 -19.43
N GLN A 446 12.59 26.30 -18.95
CA GLN A 446 13.46 26.26 -17.77
C GLN A 446 12.70 25.93 -16.48
N ASP A 447 11.46 26.41 -16.35
CA ASP A 447 10.62 26.10 -15.20
C ASP A 447 10.14 24.64 -15.25
N GLU A 448 9.85 24.11 -16.44
CA GLU A 448 9.56 22.68 -16.65
C GLU A 448 10.74 21.79 -16.26
N LEU A 449 11.95 22.12 -16.73
CA LEU A 449 13.16 21.38 -16.32
C LEU A 449 13.37 21.44 -14.79
N TRP A 450 13.02 22.55 -14.15
CA TRP A 450 13.04 22.63 -12.69
C TRP A 450 12.00 21.74 -12.03
N LEU A 451 10.78 21.67 -12.55
CA LEU A 451 9.75 20.74 -12.06
C LEU A 451 10.23 19.28 -12.18
N THR A 452 10.89 18.94 -13.29
CA THR A 452 11.52 17.63 -13.48
C THR A 452 12.61 17.37 -12.44
N LEU A 453 13.52 18.31 -12.19
CA LEU A 453 14.57 18.14 -11.17
C LEU A 453 14.00 18.00 -9.74
N GLU A 454 12.99 18.82 -9.40
CA GLU A 454 12.36 18.82 -8.08
C GLU A 454 11.53 17.55 -7.83
N SER A 455 10.79 17.07 -8.85
CA SER A 455 10.04 15.80 -8.77
C SER A 455 10.97 14.59 -8.59
N MET A 456 12.17 14.65 -9.15
CA MET A 456 13.26 13.66 -8.97
C MET A 456 14.03 13.82 -7.65
N GLY A 457 13.70 14.85 -6.88
CA GLY A 457 14.09 15.04 -5.50
C GLY A 457 15.29 15.95 -5.28
N TYR A 458 15.68 16.73 -6.29
CA TYR A 458 16.74 17.73 -6.17
C TYR A 458 16.20 19.05 -5.59
N SER A 459 17.03 19.75 -4.81
CA SER A 459 16.74 21.12 -4.39
C SER A 459 17.12 22.14 -5.47
N ARG A 460 16.78 23.42 -5.28
CA ARG A 460 17.21 24.52 -6.16
C ARG A 460 18.73 24.76 -6.16
N LYS A 461 19.47 24.06 -5.28
CA LYS A 461 20.95 23.98 -5.28
C LYS A 461 21.49 22.70 -5.91
N LEU A 462 20.63 21.89 -6.53
CA LEU A 462 20.93 20.57 -7.13
C LEU A 462 21.51 19.57 -6.13
N ASN A 463 21.14 19.69 -4.86
CA ASN A 463 21.40 18.66 -3.86
C ASN A 463 20.24 17.66 -3.85
N LEU A 464 20.55 16.36 -3.87
CA LEU A 464 19.52 15.32 -3.74
C LEU A 464 19.05 15.25 -2.28
N ILE A 465 17.89 15.85 -2.00
CA ILE A 465 17.36 15.97 -0.62
C ILE A 465 16.06 15.22 -0.43
N LYS A 466 15.26 15.05 -1.48
CA LYS A 466 13.92 14.43 -1.46
C LYS A 466 13.91 13.00 -1.97
N ALA A 467 15.09 12.44 -2.28
CA ALA A 467 15.21 11.07 -2.75
C ALA A 467 16.37 10.33 -2.07
N CYS A 468 16.19 9.02 -1.85
CA CYS A 468 17.19 8.12 -1.31
C CYS A 468 17.34 6.92 -2.27
N PRO A 469 18.36 6.93 -3.14
CA PRO A 469 18.63 5.80 -4.02
C PRO A 469 19.22 4.63 -3.22
N PHE A 470 18.97 3.41 -3.66
CA PHE A 470 19.48 2.18 -3.08
C PHE A 470 19.65 1.09 -4.14
N TYR A 471 20.38 0.04 -3.80
CA TYR A 471 20.56 -1.16 -4.62
C TYR A 471 20.03 -2.36 -3.86
N ILE A 472 19.26 -3.19 -4.56
CA ILE A 472 18.91 -4.53 -4.10
C ILE A 472 19.81 -5.52 -4.83
N GLU A 473 20.33 -6.48 -4.08
CA GLU A 473 21.00 -7.65 -4.62
C GLU A 473 20.26 -8.90 -4.16
N THR A 474 19.95 -9.79 -5.09
CA THR A 474 19.28 -11.06 -4.82
C THR A 474 20.18 -12.20 -5.30
N TYR A 475 20.35 -13.19 -4.44
CA TYR A 475 21.12 -14.40 -4.71
C TYR A 475 20.22 -15.60 -4.48
N THR A 476 20.24 -16.57 -5.38
CA THR A 476 19.46 -17.80 -5.25
C THR A 476 20.35 -19.03 -5.33
N SER A 477 20.25 -19.91 -4.32
CA SER A 477 21.11 -21.09 -4.19
C SER A 477 20.88 -22.13 -5.28
N ARG A 478 19.68 -22.17 -5.85
CA ARG A 478 19.29 -23.11 -6.89
C ARG A 478 18.40 -22.43 -7.92
N GLY A 479 18.66 -22.72 -9.20
CA GLY A 479 17.84 -22.23 -10.31
C GLY A 479 18.06 -20.75 -10.58
N LYS A 480 17.36 -20.24 -11.61
CA LYS A 480 17.38 -18.81 -11.92
C LYS A 480 16.18 -18.14 -11.27
N SER A 481 16.41 -16.99 -10.66
CA SER A 481 15.36 -16.04 -10.29
C SER A 481 15.25 -14.94 -11.34
N ILE A 482 14.13 -14.23 -11.33
CA ILE A 482 13.93 -12.99 -12.09
C ILE A 482 13.40 -11.94 -11.12
N LEU A 483 14.17 -10.87 -10.93
CA LEU A 483 13.74 -9.67 -10.21
C LEU A 483 13.30 -8.62 -11.23
N LEU A 484 12.06 -8.14 -11.09
CA LEU A 484 11.46 -7.13 -11.95
C LEU A 484 11.01 -5.93 -11.11
N SER A 485 11.10 -4.73 -11.68
CA SER A 485 10.43 -3.56 -11.12
C SER A 485 8.91 -3.71 -11.27
N SER A 486 8.17 -3.26 -10.25
CA SER A 486 6.71 -3.25 -10.22
C SER A 486 6.16 -1.81 -10.06
N GLY A 487 6.99 -0.82 -10.33
CA GLY A 487 6.64 0.60 -10.22
C GLY A 487 6.90 1.22 -8.84
N ILE A 488 6.59 2.51 -8.75
CA ILE A 488 6.70 3.32 -7.54
C ILE A 488 5.32 3.46 -6.90
N ASN A 489 5.16 2.95 -5.68
CA ASN A 489 3.89 3.03 -4.95
C ASN A 489 4.03 3.82 -3.66
N ASN A 490 2.89 4.23 -3.10
CA ASN A 490 2.85 4.79 -1.76
C ASN A 490 3.33 3.76 -0.73
N ILE A 491 3.65 4.24 0.47
CA ILE A 491 4.17 3.39 1.55
C ILE A 491 3.09 2.57 2.29
N GLU A 492 1.81 2.66 1.91
CA GLU A 492 0.70 2.08 2.69
C GLU A 492 0.80 0.55 2.77
N ASP A 493 1.14 -0.11 1.65
CA ASP A 493 1.40 -1.55 1.62
C ASP A 493 2.50 -1.93 2.63
N GLY A 494 3.60 -1.16 2.66
CA GLY A 494 4.69 -1.34 3.61
C GLY A 494 4.28 -1.09 5.06
N ILE A 495 3.43 -0.09 5.33
CA ILE A 495 2.88 0.18 6.67
C ILE A 495 2.02 -1.00 7.14
N ASN A 496 1.17 -1.54 6.29
CA ASN A 496 0.30 -2.67 6.64
C ASN A 496 1.11 -3.93 6.93
N VAL A 497 2.13 -4.19 6.11
CA VAL A 497 3.09 -5.28 6.34
C VAL A 497 3.84 -5.09 7.67
N LEU A 498 4.33 -3.88 7.95
CA LEU A 498 5.02 -3.57 9.20
C LEU A 498 4.11 -3.76 10.42
N LYS A 499 2.84 -3.31 10.36
CA LYS A 499 1.85 -3.58 11.42
C LYS A 499 1.64 -5.07 11.65
N ASN A 500 1.60 -5.87 10.58
CA ASN A 500 1.48 -7.33 10.68
C ASN A 500 2.71 -7.95 11.36
N ILE A 501 3.92 -7.54 10.97
CA ILE A 501 5.17 -7.97 11.64
C ILE A 501 5.12 -7.61 13.13
N ILE A 502 4.72 -6.38 13.47
CA ILE A 502 4.65 -5.93 14.85
C ILE A 502 3.70 -6.80 15.67
N LYS A 503 2.48 -7.04 15.18
CA LYS A 503 1.51 -7.90 15.86
C LYS A 503 1.99 -9.33 16.06
N GLN A 504 2.81 -9.84 15.14
CA GLN A 504 3.29 -11.22 15.19
C GLN A 504 4.53 -11.38 16.07
N VAL A 505 5.44 -10.40 16.09
CA VAL A 505 6.79 -10.59 16.64
C VAL A 505 7.00 -9.83 17.96
N ILE A 506 6.24 -8.76 18.21
CA ILE A 506 6.47 -7.88 19.35
C ILE A 506 5.40 -8.07 20.41
N ASP A 507 5.84 -8.28 21.65
CA ASP A 507 4.96 -8.34 22.81
C ASP A 507 4.31 -6.97 23.05
N SER A 508 3.01 -6.98 23.34
CA SER A 508 2.26 -5.76 23.63
C SER A 508 2.33 -5.38 25.11
N ILE A 509 2.19 -4.08 25.37
CA ILE A 509 2.15 -3.48 26.71
C ILE A 509 0.83 -2.73 26.84
N SER A 510 0.00 -3.05 27.82
CA SER A 510 -1.21 -2.27 28.08
C SER A 510 -0.87 -0.87 28.58
N PHE A 511 -1.63 0.13 28.14
CA PHE A 511 -1.47 1.50 28.64
C PHE A 511 -1.78 1.58 30.14
N LYS A 512 -1.03 2.40 30.89
CA LYS A 512 -1.20 2.55 32.35
C LYS A 512 -2.63 2.91 32.77
N ASN A 513 -3.34 3.68 31.95
CA ASN A 513 -4.68 4.19 32.23
C ASN A 513 -5.74 3.74 31.20
N SER A 514 -5.46 2.70 30.41
CA SER A 514 -6.44 2.09 29.50
C SER A 514 -6.13 0.63 29.26
N LYS A 515 -7.13 -0.24 29.43
CA LYS A 515 -7.02 -1.67 29.06
C LYS A 515 -7.32 -1.92 27.59
N ASP A 516 -7.98 -0.96 26.92
CA ASP A 516 -8.37 -1.08 25.52
C ASP A 516 -7.22 -0.70 24.58
N LEU A 517 -6.22 0.06 25.06
CA LEU A 517 -5.04 0.42 24.30
C LEU A 517 -3.86 -0.51 24.59
N LEU A 518 -3.27 -1.03 23.52
CA LEU A 518 -2.04 -1.78 23.52
C LEU A 518 -0.93 -0.98 22.83
N LEU A 519 0.23 -0.91 23.45
CA LEU A 519 1.46 -0.34 22.93
C LEU A 519 2.37 -1.46 22.44
N PHE A 520 2.95 -1.28 21.26
CA PHE A 520 3.99 -2.16 20.72
C PHE A 520 5.24 -1.33 20.45
N VAL A 521 6.39 -1.81 20.92
CA VAL A 521 7.69 -1.14 20.75
C VAL A 521 8.67 -2.11 20.10
N GLY A 522 8.92 -1.91 18.81
CA GLY A 522 9.83 -2.73 18.02
C GLY A 522 11.19 -2.09 17.84
N ASN A 523 12.24 -2.92 17.89
CA ASN A 523 13.58 -2.54 17.47
C ASN A 523 13.92 -3.25 16.16
N PHE A 524 14.24 -2.47 15.13
CA PHE A 524 14.55 -2.94 13.78
C PHE A 524 15.95 -2.47 13.38
N ASN A 525 16.97 -3.00 14.07
CA ASN A 525 18.40 -2.65 13.92
C ASN A 525 18.72 -1.20 14.28
N SER A 526 18.53 -0.27 13.34
CA SER A 526 18.87 1.16 13.47
C SER A 526 17.64 2.07 13.61
N SER A 527 16.47 1.48 13.76
CA SER A 527 15.23 2.20 14.00
C SER A 527 14.38 1.56 15.09
N PHE A 528 13.55 2.38 15.73
CA PHE A 528 12.50 1.93 16.63
C PHE A 528 11.15 2.29 16.03
N VAL A 529 10.20 1.36 16.10
CA VAL A 529 8.82 1.58 15.65
C VAL A 529 7.89 1.44 16.85
N ILE A 530 7.09 2.47 17.09
CA ILE A 530 6.08 2.47 18.15
C ILE A 530 4.71 2.48 17.50
N ALA A 531 3.92 1.44 17.77
CA ALA A 531 2.55 1.31 17.31
C ALA A 531 1.58 1.22 18.48
N VAL A 532 0.38 1.74 18.29
CA VAL A 532 -0.72 1.66 19.25
C VAL A 532 -1.90 0.98 18.59
N GLU A 533 -2.47 -0.01 19.25
CA GLU A 533 -3.69 -0.68 18.84
C GLU A 533 -4.81 -0.42 19.84
N ASN A 534 -5.98 -0.07 19.33
CA ASN A 534 -7.18 0.07 20.11
C ASN A 534 -8.07 -1.17 19.93
N GLN A 535 -8.14 -1.99 20.95
CA GLN A 535 -9.01 -3.16 21.00
C GLN A 535 -10.42 -2.86 21.52
N GLY A 536 -10.70 -1.61 21.89
CA GLY A 536 -12.01 -1.16 22.35
C GLY A 536 -13.03 -1.00 21.23
N MET A 537 -14.22 -0.52 21.61
CA MET A 537 -15.34 -0.22 20.71
C MET A 537 -15.58 1.29 20.54
N THR A 538 -14.69 2.12 21.10
CA THR A 538 -14.73 3.58 21.01
C THR A 538 -13.41 4.10 20.48
N VAL A 539 -13.43 5.28 19.83
CA VAL A 539 -12.19 5.97 19.42
C VAL A 539 -11.51 6.53 20.67
N ILE A 540 -10.21 6.27 20.85
CA ILE A 540 -9.43 6.73 22.01
C ILE A 540 -8.26 7.58 21.52
N LYS A 541 -7.95 8.70 22.19
CA LYS A 541 -6.71 9.42 21.93
C LYS A 541 -5.57 8.79 22.72
N ALA A 542 -4.50 8.38 22.04
CA ALA A 542 -3.29 7.86 22.65
C ALA A 542 -2.19 8.92 22.55
N ARG A 543 -1.64 9.32 23.71
CA ARG A 543 -0.42 10.12 23.78
C ARG A 543 0.79 9.22 23.99
N VAL A 544 1.83 9.42 23.19
CA VAL A 544 3.13 8.75 23.31
C VAL A 544 4.20 9.84 23.25
N ASP A 545 4.94 10.00 24.34
CA ASP A 545 5.98 11.02 24.50
C ASP A 545 7.37 10.39 24.54
N CYS A 546 8.13 10.60 23.47
CA CYS A 546 9.50 10.14 23.29
C CYS A 546 10.54 11.25 23.51
N SER A 547 10.18 12.43 24.01
CA SER A 547 11.04 13.63 24.07
C SER A 547 12.31 13.47 24.90
N LYS A 548 12.33 12.54 25.85
CA LYS A 548 13.51 12.21 26.67
C LYS A 548 14.45 11.20 26.02
N SER A 549 14.14 10.73 24.81
CA SER A 549 15.00 9.82 24.07
C SER A 549 16.30 10.51 23.68
N VAL A 550 17.39 9.75 23.68
CA VAL A 550 18.73 10.22 23.35
C VAL A 550 19.13 9.67 21.98
N ASN A 551 19.65 10.55 21.13
CA ASN A 551 20.21 10.21 19.82
C ASN A 551 19.18 9.62 18.83
N LEU A 552 17.91 10.02 18.95
CA LEU A 552 16.80 9.59 18.10
C LEU A 552 16.08 10.78 17.49
N LYS A 553 15.62 10.63 16.25
CA LYS A 553 14.70 11.57 15.59
C LYS A 553 13.46 10.85 15.10
N SER A 554 12.33 11.55 15.09
CA SER A 554 11.03 11.03 14.66
C SER A 554 10.74 11.39 13.22
N ASN A 555 9.88 10.59 12.57
CA ASN A 555 9.24 10.92 11.28
C ASN A 555 8.17 12.01 11.38
N ARG A 556 7.93 12.50 12.60
CA ARG A 556 7.01 13.57 12.92
C ARG A 556 7.79 14.77 13.44
N GLU A 557 7.16 15.94 13.34
CA GLU A 557 7.71 17.20 13.83
C GLU A 557 7.96 17.19 15.35
N SER A 558 7.13 16.45 16.10
CA SER A 558 7.22 16.31 17.55
C SER A 558 7.57 14.88 17.95
N LEU A 559 8.37 14.77 19.02
CA LEU A 559 8.59 13.52 19.76
C LEU A 559 7.49 13.28 20.81
N ASP A 560 6.66 14.27 21.12
CA ASP A 560 5.46 14.14 21.96
C ASP A 560 4.21 14.24 21.07
N VAL A 561 3.55 13.10 20.89
CA VAL A 561 2.47 12.96 19.90
C VAL A 561 1.21 12.45 20.57
N CYS A 562 0.07 13.04 20.22
CA CYS A 562 -1.26 12.62 20.66
C CYS A 562 -2.13 12.33 19.45
N GLU A 563 -2.51 11.07 19.28
CA GLU A 563 -3.18 10.56 18.08
C GLU A 563 -4.53 9.93 18.40
N LYS A 564 -5.53 10.17 17.56
CA LYS A 564 -6.81 9.45 17.62
C LYS A 564 -6.60 8.06 17.02
N ILE A 565 -6.95 7.02 17.78
CA ILE A 565 -6.88 5.62 17.36
C ILE A 565 -8.33 5.10 17.25
N GLY A 566 -8.72 4.76 16.03
CA GLY A 566 -10.04 4.26 15.68
C GLY A 566 -10.37 2.91 16.33
N VAL A 567 -11.64 2.51 16.20
CA VAL A 567 -12.13 1.23 16.74
C VAL A 567 -11.46 0.06 16.03
N LYS A 568 -10.88 -0.88 16.79
CA LYS A 568 -10.12 -2.03 16.24
C LYS A 568 -8.96 -1.63 15.32
N GLU A 569 -8.50 -0.39 15.41
CA GLU A 569 -7.43 0.13 14.58
C GLU A 569 -6.06 -0.06 15.25
N MET A 570 -5.04 -0.38 14.45
CA MET A 570 -3.65 -0.21 14.83
C MET A 570 -3.03 0.92 14.02
N LYS A 571 -2.33 1.84 14.69
CA LYS A 571 -1.64 2.98 14.08
C LYS A 571 -0.18 3.03 14.50
N ILE A 572 0.72 3.33 13.56
CA ILE A 572 2.12 3.61 13.86
C ILE A 572 2.20 5.08 14.32
N VAL A 573 2.65 5.28 15.55
CA VAL A 573 2.70 6.61 16.19
C VAL A 573 4.08 7.24 16.01
N HIS A 574 5.15 6.46 16.16
CA HIS A 574 6.51 6.92 15.87
C HIS A 574 7.28 5.91 15.04
N HIS A 575 8.02 6.42 14.07
CA HIS A 575 9.19 5.76 13.51
C HIS A 575 10.42 6.60 13.87
N LEU A 576 11.24 6.06 14.77
CA LEU A 576 12.42 6.71 15.32
C LEU A 576 13.67 6.17 14.65
N THR A 577 14.55 7.03 14.16
CA THR A 577 15.84 6.63 13.60
C THR A 577 16.99 7.22 14.39
N VAL A 578 18.10 6.48 14.43
CA VAL A 578 19.35 6.94 15.08
C VAL A 578 19.89 8.16 14.34
N VAL A 579 20.25 9.21 15.10
CA VAL A 579 20.79 10.47 14.55
C VAL A 579 22.29 10.37 14.30
N ASP A 580 23.04 9.76 15.22
CA ASP A 580 24.49 9.61 15.14
C ASP A 580 24.89 8.23 15.68
N PRO A 581 25.16 7.23 14.83
CA PRO A 581 25.52 5.89 15.27
C PRO A 581 26.85 5.81 16.04
N ALA A 582 27.67 6.88 16.06
CA ALA A 582 28.85 6.95 16.91
C ALA A 582 28.54 7.33 18.37
N LYS A 583 27.29 7.72 18.68
CA LYS A 583 26.84 8.09 20.02
C LYS A 583 25.93 7.02 20.63
N PRO A 584 25.87 6.91 21.97
CA PRO A 584 24.93 6.01 22.63
C PRO A 584 23.47 6.40 22.29
N THR A 585 22.67 5.39 21.97
CA THR A 585 21.25 5.54 21.66
C THR A 585 20.41 4.99 22.79
N GLN A 586 19.42 5.76 23.24
CA GLN A 586 18.51 5.31 24.30
C GLN A 586 17.08 5.76 23.99
N LEU A 587 16.18 4.77 23.89
CA LEU A 587 14.75 5.02 23.76
C LEU A 587 14.13 5.24 25.14
N HIS A 588 13.43 6.36 25.30
CA HIS A 588 12.57 6.62 26.45
C HIS A 588 11.20 7.03 25.94
N TYR A 589 10.15 6.38 26.43
CA TYR A 589 8.77 6.72 26.07
C TYR A 589 7.86 6.80 27.31
N VAL A 590 6.82 7.63 27.22
CA VAL A 590 5.72 7.70 28.19
C VAL A 590 4.40 7.64 27.44
N GLU A 591 3.58 6.66 27.78
CA GLU A 591 2.27 6.40 27.20
C GLU A 591 1.13 6.83 28.13
N SER A 592 0.11 7.49 27.58
CA SER A 592 -1.15 7.74 28.30
C SER A 592 -2.35 7.83 27.35
N ALA A 593 -3.48 7.26 27.77
CA ALA A 593 -4.77 7.46 27.12
C ALA A 593 -5.34 8.82 27.54
N VAL A 594 -5.87 9.57 26.58
CA VAL A 594 -6.52 10.86 26.77
C VAL A 594 -7.99 10.67 26.39
N TYR A 595 -8.88 10.80 27.37
CA TYR A 595 -10.32 10.67 27.18
C TYR A 595 -10.97 12.04 27.02
#